data_AF-A0A7V4L8G0-F1
#
_entry.id   AF-A0A7V4L8G0-F1
#
_cell.length_a   1.000
_cell.length_b   1.000
_cell.length_c   1.000
_cell.angle_alpha   90.00
_cell.angle_beta   90.00
_cell.angle_gamma   90.00
#
_symmetry.space_group_name_H-M   'P 1'
#
loop_
_entity.id
_entity.type
_entity.pdbx_description
1 polymer ?
#
loop_
_entity_poly.entity_id
_entity_poly.type
_entity_poly.pdbx_seq_one_letter_code
_entity_poly.pdbx_strand_id
1 'polypeptide(L)' 'MTLHLPEEPGQAMPLVSGGERALNHAYELDDAPGFERFVFVSADAPFGTDLVIRALKQGAPLPQSLTLWSVTLLKEDP' A
#
# COMPACT_ATOMS: atom_id res chain seq x y z
N MET A 1 -0.22 9.00 5.19
CA MET A 1 0.01 7.81 4.33
C MET A 1 1.47 7.49 4.39
N THR A 2 1.79 6.23 4.67
CA THR A 2 3.15 5.70 4.76
C THR A 2 3.34 4.71 3.63
N LEU A 3 4.50 4.75 2.96
CA LEU A 3 4.86 3.77 1.94
C LEU A 3 5.74 2.70 2.58
N HIS A 4 5.28 1.46 2.54
CA HIS A 4 6.03 0.33 3.08
C HIS A 4 6.93 -0.32 2.01
N LEU A 5 6.52 -0.23 0.74
CA LEU A 5 7.28 -0.76 -0.39
C LEU A 5 6.82 -0.15 -1.73
N PRO A 6 7.75 0.40 -2.55
CA PRO A 6 9.03 0.97 -2.12
C PRO A 6 8.79 2.09 -1.07
N GLU A 7 9.80 2.38 -0.24
CA GLU A 7 9.71 3.37 0.84
C GLU A 7 9.60 4.82 0.33
N GLU A 8 10.08 5.07 -0.89
CA GLU A 8 9.97 6.36 -1.56
C GLU A 8 9.13 6.24 -2.85
N PRO A 9 8.46 7.32 -3.28
CA PRO A 9 7.78 7.34 -4.57
C PRO A 9 8.73 7.01 -5.73
N GLY A 10 8.25 6.25 -6.71
CA GLY A 10 9.09 5.77 -7.81
C GLY A 10 8.45 4.60 -8.54
N GLN A 11 9.27 3.71 -9.10
CA GLN A 11 8.77 2.49 -9.73
C GLN A 11 8.38 1.45 -8.67
N ALA A 12 7.24 0.79 -8.88
CA ALA A 12 6.84 -0.34 -8.06
C ALA A 12 7.88 -1.46 -8.13
N MET A 13 8.15 -2.09 -6.99
CA MET A 13 9.09 -3.20 -6.93
C MET A 13 8.50 -4.46 -7.55
N PRO A 14 9.29 -5.23 -8.33
CA PRO A 14 8.82 -6.48 -8.91
C PRO A 14 8.50 -7.49 -7.81
N LEU A 15 7.32 -8.13 -7.92
CA LEU A 15 6.96 -9.24 -7.04
C LEU A 15 7.70 -10.49 -7.51
N VAL A 16 8.37 -11.17 -6.57
CA VAL A 16 9.08 -12.42 -6.82
C VAL A 16 8.35 -13.53 -6.09
N SER A 17 8.04 -14.62 -6.79
CA SER A 17 7.41 -15.80 -6.20
C SER A 17 8.42 -16.62 -5.38
N GLY A 18 7.92 -17.47 -4.48
CA GLY A 18 8.73 -18.47 -3.78
C GLY A 18 9.08 -18.16 -2.33
N GLY A 19 8.32 -17.31 -1.64
CA GLY A 19 8.44 -17.15 -0.20
C GLY A 19 7.97 -15.79 0.30
N GLU A 20 8.04 -15.61 1.62
CA GLU A 20 7.80 -14.33 2.28
C GLU A 20 9.01 -13.41 2.11
N ARG A 21 8.75 -12.13 1.89
CA ARG A 21 9.77 -11.08 1.87
C ARG A 21 9.45 -10.11 2.99
N ALA A 22 10.34 -10.08 3.98
CA ALA A 22 10.26 -9.09 5.05
C ALA A 22 10.41 -7.69 4.46
N LEU A 23 9.52 -6.78 4.87
CA LEU A 23 9.65 -5.37 4.58
C LEU A 23 10.67 -4.76 5.55
N ASN A 24 11.40 -3.73 5.12
CA ASN A 24 12.38 -3.06 5.97
C ASN A 24 11.75 -2.46 7.22
N HIS A 25 10.49 -2.04 7.11
CA HIS A 25 9.70 -1.50 8.21
C HIS A 25 8.32 -2.14 8.25
N ALA A 26 7.94 -2.65 9.42
CA ALA A 26 6.56 -2.97 9.74
C ALA A 26 5.85 -1.71 10.28
N TYR A 27 4.53 -1.71 10.24
CA TYR A 27 3.73 -0.66 10.85
C TYR A 27 3.69 -0.83 12.39
N GLU A 28 3.64 0.28 13.13
CA GLU A 28 3.52 0.30 14.60
C GLU A 28 2.10 0.78 14.95
N LEU A 29 1.36 -0.03 15.72
CA LEU A 29 -0.07 0.18 16.02
C LEU A 29 -0.35 1.23 17.11
N ASP A 30 0.70 1.72 17.77
CA ASP A 30 0.55 2.32 19.10
C ASP A 30 0.07 3.78 19.08
N ASP A 31 0.15 4.48 17.95
CA ASP A 31 -0.24 5.91 17.83
C ASP A 31 -1.22 6.20 16.67
N ALA A 32 -2.03 5.19 16.31
CA ALA A 32 -2.90 5.24 15.14
C ALA A 32 -4.24 6.00 15.36
N PRO A 33 -4.76 6.69 14.32
CA PRO A 33 -6.13 7.24 14.30
C PRO A 33 -7.21 6.17 14.56
N GLY A 34 -8.48 6.56 14.71
CA GLY A 34 -9.58 5.61 14.99
C GLY A 34 -9.75 4.46 13.98
N PHE A 35 -9.10 4.54 12.81
CA PHE A 35 -8.90 3.42 11.91
C PHE A 35 -7.62 3.61 11.08
N GLU A 36 -7.10 2.50 10.56
CA GLU A 36 -6.04 2.46 9.57
C GLU A 36 -6.47 1.69 8.34
N ARG A 37 -6.03 2.13 7.15
CA ARG A 37 -6.25 1.41 5.89
C ARG A 37 -4.92 1.03 5.26
N PHE A 38 -4.69 -0.27 5.15
CA PHE A 38 -3.57 -0.84 4.40
C PHE A 38 -4.00 -1.10 2.98
N VAL A 39 -3.10 -0.81 2.05
CA VAL A 39 -3.32 -1.01 0.61
C VAL A 39 -2.13 -1.74 0.04
N PHE A 40 -2.40 -2.77 -0.75
CA PHE A 40 -1.43 -3.47 -1.57
C PHE A 40 -1.87 -3.37 -3.02
N VAL A 41 -0.99 -2.86 -3.87
CA VAL A 41 -1.28 -2.64 -5.29
C VAL A 41 -0.30 -3.43 -6.13
N SER A 42 -0.83 -4.19 -7.09
CA SER A 42 -0.05 -5.02 -8.00
C SER A 42 -0.56 -4.91 -9.44
N ALA A 43 0.28 -5.29 -10.39
CA ALA A 43 -0.03 -5.33 -11.81
C ALA A 43 0.91 -6.29 -12.54
N ASP A 44 0.50 -6.72 -13.74
CA ASP A 44 1.33 -7.56 -14.62
C ASP A 44 2.49 -6.77 -15.26
N ALA A 45 2.39 -5.44 -15.32
CA ALA A 45 3.40 -4.55 -15.88
C ALA A 45 3.93 -3.56 -14.83
N PRO A 46 5.20 -3.09 -14.95
CA PRO A 46 5.73 -2.05 -14.07
C PRO A 46 4.88 -0.78 -14.08
N PHE A 47 4.73 -0.14 -12.92
CA PHE A 47 3.96 1.08 -12.76
C PHE A 47 4.62 2.03 -11.76
N GLY A 48 4.33 3.33 -11.90
CA GLY A 48 4.80 4.36 -10.96
C GLY A 48 3.89 4.47 -9.75
N THR A 49 4.44 4.45 -8.55
CA THR A 49 3.68 4.57 -7.30
C THR A 49 3.01 5.94 -7.14
N ASP A 50 3.54 6.99 -7.78
CA ASP A 50 2.97 8.34 -7.80
C ASP A 50 1.51 8.38 -8.28
N LEU A 51 1.17 7.54 -9.26
CA LEU A 51 -0.18 7.50 -9.82
C LEU A 51 -1.18 6.90 -8.81
N VAL A 52 -0.74 5.89 -8.06
CA VAL A 52 -1.50 5.26 -6.98
C VAL A 52 -1.66 6.24 -5.83
N ILE A 53 -0.55 6.84 -5.38
CA ILE A 53 -0.52 7.85 -4.31
C ILE A 53 -1.48 8.99 -4.60
N ARG A 54 -1.49 9.51 -5.83
CA ARG A 54 -2.39 10.58 -6.25
C ARG A 54 -3.86 10.13 -6.22
N ALA A 55 -4.17 8.98 -6.80
CA ALA A 55 -5.54 8.46 -6.84
C ALA A 55 -6.09 8.22 -5.43
N LEU A 56 -5.30 7.60 -4.54
CA LEU A 56 -5.71 7.34 -3.15
C LEU A 56 -5.94 8.64 -2.37
N LYS A 57 -5.09 9.66 -2.56
CA LYS A 57 -5.27 10.98 -1.93
C LYS A 57 -6.52 11.71 -2.44
N GLN A 58 -6.89 11.49 -3.69
CA GLN A 58 -8.05 12.14 -4.33
C GLN A 58 -9.36 11.34 -4.19
N GLY A 59 -9.31 10.13 -3.64
CA GLY A 59 -10.47 9.21 -3.64
C GLY A 59 -10.89 8.77 -5.04
N ALA A 60 -9.97 8.82 -6.01
CA ALA A 60 -10.22 8.45 -7.39
C ALA A 60 -10.02 6.94 -7.62
N PRO A 61 -10.71 6.34 -8.60
CA PRO A 61 -10.46 4.95 -8.99
C PRO A 61 -9.04 4.80 -9.56
N LEU A 62 -8.44 3.63 -9.33
CA LEU A 62 -7.18 3.25 -9.97
C LEU A 62 -7.41 2.82 -11.42
N PRO A 63 -6.38 2.87 -12.29
CA PRO A 63 -6.44 2.27 -13.61
C PRO A 63 -6.83 0.79 -13.54
N GLN A 64 -7.61 0.31 -14.52
CA GLN A 64 -8.07 -1.08 -14.57
C GLN A 64 -6.94 -2.11 -14.66
N SER A 65 -5.74 -1.69 -15.07
CA SER A 65 -4.55 -2.52 -15.11
C SER A 65 -3.93 -2.76 -13.73
N LEU A 66 -4.41 -2.08 -12.68
CA LEU A 66 -3.94 -2.25 -11.31
C LEU A 66 -4.96 -3.04 -10.49
N THR A 67 -4.47 -4.00 -9.72
CA THR A 67 -5.26 -4.71 -8.71
C THR A 67 -5.00 -4.07 -7.36
N LEU A 68 -6.07 -3.67 -6.66
CA LEU A 68 -6.02 -3.16 -5.29
C LEU A 68 -6.56 -4.21 -4.33
N TRP A 69 -5.72 -4.61 -3.39
CA TRP A 69 -6.17 -5.25 -2.16
C TRP A 69 -6.10 -4.24 -1.02
N SER A 70 -7.11 -4.22 -0.16
CA SER A 70 -7.12 -3.32 1.00
C SER A 70 -7.74 -3.98 2.21
N VAL A 71 -7.18 -3.71 3.38
CA VAL A 71 -7.78 -4.04 4.67
C VAL A 71 -7.88 -2.77 5.50
N THR A 72 -9.00 -2.60 6.18
CA THR A 72 -9.20 -1.54 7.16
C THR A 72 -9.24 -2.17 8.54
N LEU A 73 -8.39 -1.69 9.43
CA LEU A 73 -8.37 -2.07 10.83
C LEU A 73 -8.95 -0.92 11.64
N LEU A 74 -9.96 -1.18 12.46
CA LEU A 74 -10.46 -0.22 13.43
C LEU A 74 -9.60 -0.32 14.68
N LYS A 75 -9.37 0.81 15.36
CA LYS A 75 -8.75 0.76 16.69
C LYS A 75 -9.72 0.02 17.62
N GLU A 76 -9.22 -0.94 18.39
CA GLU A 76 -10.03 -1.53 19.46
C GLU A 76 -10.24 -0.45 20.53
N ASP A 77 -11.50 -0.26 20.96
CA ASP A 77 -11.78 0.59 22.12
C ASP A 77 -11.15 -0.07 23.36
N PRO A 78 -10.37 0.68 24.17
CA PRO A 78 -9.65 0.15 25.32
C PRO A 78 -10.55 -0.41 26.42
#